data_AF-A0A7M7HNZ4-F1
#
_entry.id   AF-A0A7M7HNZ4-F1
#
_cell.length_a   1.000
_cell.length_b   1.000
_cell.length_c   1.000
_cell.angle_alpha   90.00
_cell.angle_beta   90.00
_cell.angle_gamma   90.00
#
_symmetry.space_group_name_H-M   'P 1'
#
loop_
_entity.id
_entity.type
_entity.pdbx_description
1 polymer ?
#
loop_
_entity_poly.entity_id
_entity_poly.type
_entity_poly.pdbx_seq_one_letter_code
_entity_poly.pdbx_strand_id
1 'polypeptide(L)'
;MPSKGKNCSRWIHGGCYSLFVVTIIVLSAFLYYCTNPRDPTLPSLSTPPRVKNVTTSAIEIEWKGDYDGDGPVCGFIVELKSPGSTSWTSVGFVYFDEDEDDFEYTIERLDANALYGISVMMLHCFGMEGVRGPEISQLTEDHEPQTKPPSLSTSTAPPCPAQNCTESPQNPSEDDLPWRMMFVIAVPVLSAIVLLQLIILMSLCVRRCRKNSAHTVVD
;
A
#
# COMPACT_ATOMS: atom_id res chain seq x y z
N MET A 1 -67.30 30.15 24.31
CA MET A 1 -66.38 29.12 24.84
C MET A 1 -65.75 28.36 23.67
N PRO A 2 -64.44 28.08 23.71
CA PRO A 2 -63.67 27.66 22.54
C PRO A 2 -63.47 26.13 22.49
N SER A 3 -63.34 25.58 21.28
CA SER A 3 -62.43 24.45 21.04
C SER A 3 -62.05 24.43 19.56
N LYS A 4 -61.03 25.21 19.22
CA LYS A 4 -60.25 25.00 17.99
C LYS A 4 -59.40 23.75 18.24
N GLY A 5 -59.90 22.59 17.82
CA GLY A 5 -59.10 21.38 17.69
C GLY A 5 -58.05 21.59 16.60
N LYS A 6 -56.85 22.03 16.98
CA LYS A 6 -55.70 22.09 16.09
C LYS A 6 -55.31 20.66 15.76
N ASN A 7 -55.53 20.25 14.52
CA ASN A 7 -54.96 19.03 13.94
C ASN A 7 -53.43 19.13 13.96
N CYS A 8 -52.82 18.68 15.06
CA CYS A 8 -51.38 18.60 15.25
C CYS A 8 -50.89 17.16 15.02
N SER A 9 -51.29 16.52 13.91
CA SER A 9 -50.87 15.14 13.59
C SER A 9 -50.27 14.96 12.20
N ARG A 10 -50.18 16.01 11.37
CA ARG A 10 -49.77 15.86 9.96
C ARG A 10 -48.29 16.14 9.65
N TRP A 11 -47.46 16.40 10.66
CA TRP A 11 -46.04 16.76 10.44
C TRP A 11 -45.01 15.77 11.01
N ILE A 12 -45.43 14.67 11.63
CA ILE A 12 -44.49 13.72 12.26
C ILE A 12 -44.23 12.47 11.39
N HIS A 13 -45.08 12.19 10.39
CA HIS A 13 -44.92 11.01 9.52
C HIS A 13 -44.00 11.22 8.31
N GLY A 14 -43.85 12.45 7.80
CA GLY A 14 -43.05 12.72 6.58
C GLY A 14 -41.54 12.73 6.82
N GLY A 15 -41.08 13.32 7.92
CA GLY A 15 -39.65 13.41 8.26
C GLY A 15 -39.06 12.07 8.73
N CYS A 16 -39.81 11.31 9.54
CA CYS A 16 -39.37 10.01 10.04
C CYS A 16 -39.36 8.93 8.95
N TYR A 17 -40.32 8.96 8.01
CA TYR A 17 -40.32 8.05 6.85
C TYR A 17 -39.13 8.35 5.93
N SER A 18 -38.81 9.63 5.71
CA SER A 18 -37.66 10.04 4.91
C SER A 18 -36.33 9.59 5.55
N LEU A 19 -36.14 9.81 6.85
CA LEU A 19 -34.94 9.35 7.56
C LEU A 19 -34.83 7.82 7.58
N PHE A 20 -35.93 7.10 7.81
CA PHE A 20 -35.93 5.63 7.79
C PHE A 20 -35.54 5.09 6.41
N VAL A 21 -36.08 5.67 5.33
CA VAL A 21 -35.71 5.31 3.95
C VAL A 21 -34.25 5.63 3.67
N VAL A 22 -33.73 6.79 4.08
CA VAL A 22 -32.31 7.14 3.93
C VAL A 22 -31.42 6.18 4.71
N THR A 23 -31.78 5.82 5.95
CA THR A 23 -31.01 4.85 6.74
C THR A 23 -31.03 3.45 6.13
N ILE A 24 -32.15 3.02 5.54
CA ILE A 24 -32.24 1.74 4.83
C ILE A 24 -31.38 1.78 3.56
N ILE A 25 -31.40 2.87 2.80
CA ILE A 25 -30.56 3.00 1.59
C ILE A 25 -29.09 2.96 1.98
N VAL A 26 -28.67 3.73 2.99
CA VAL A 26 -27.27 3.75 3.46
C VAL A 26 -26.85 2.40 4.04
N LEU A 27 -27.70 1.76 4.85
CA LEU A 27 -27.43 0.43 5.40
C LEU A 27 -27.41 -0.63 4.30
N SER A 28 -28.29 -0.55 3.31
CA SER A 28 -28.33 -1.48 2.18
C SER A 28 -27.11 -1.32 1.27
N ALA A 29 -26.65 -0.08 1.05
CA ALA A 29 -25.42 0.21 0.33
C ALA A 29 -24.22 -0.31 1.12
N PHE A 30 -24.16 -0.05 2.44
CA PHE A 30 -23.11 -0.56 3.31
C PHE A 30 -23.06 -2.09 3.31
N LEU A 31 -24.21 -2.76 3.48
CA LEU A 31 -24.31 -4.21 3.39
C LEU A 31 -23.94 -4.71 1.99
N TYR A 32 -24.32 -4.03 0.91
CA TYR A 32 -23.92 -4.39 -0.46
C TYR A 32 -22.39 -4.31 -0.64
N TYR A 33 -21.76 -3.21 -0.18
CA TYR A 33 -20.30 -3.06 -0.22
C TYR A 33 -19.58 -4.06 0.69
N CYS A 34 -20.16 -4.44 1.83
CA CYS A 34 -19.56 -5.42 2.75
C CYS A 34 -19.78 -6.88 2.33
N THR A 35 -20.90 -7.19 1.67
CA THR A 35 -21.25 -8.56 1.23
C THR A 35 -20.72 -8.89 -0.16
N ASN A 36 -20.34 -7.87 -0.92
CA ASN A 36 -19.63 -8.01 -2.18
C ASN A 36 -18.24 -7.38 -2.06
N PRO A 37 -17.34 -7.93 -1.22
CA PRO A 37 -15.95 -7.55 -1.27
C PRO A 37 -15.48 -7.92 -2.67
N ARG A 38 -15.23 -6.91 -3.52
CA ARG A 38 -14.43 -7.15 -4.72
C ARG A 38 -13.13 -7.75 -4.19
N ASP A 39 -12.79 -8.95 -4.67
CA ASP A 39 -11.50 -9.53 -4.37
C ASP A 39 -10.45 -8.50 -4.80
N PRO A 40 -9.64 -7.92 -3.89
CA PRO A 40 -8.68 -6.92 -4.26
C PRO A 40 -7.76 -7.55 -5.30
N THR A 41 -7.84 -7.07 -6.54
CA THR A 41 -6.98 -7.57 -7.60
C THR A 41 -5.56 -7.22 -7.18
N LEU A 42 -4.74 -8.23 -6.96
CA LEU A 42 -3.35 -8.03 -6.55
C LEU A 42 -2.68 -7.11 -7.56
N PRO A 43 -1.99 -6.07 -7.10
CA PRO A 43 -1.36 -5.14 -8.00
C PRO A 43 -0.30 -5.87 -8.82
N SER A 44 -0.29 -5.58 -10.12
CA SER A 44 0.69 -6.12 -11.05
C SER A 44 1.12 -5.03 -12.01
N LEU A 45 2.42 -5.01 -12.32
CA LEU A 45 2.96 -4.13 -13.35
C LEU A 45 2.38 -4.53 -14.71
N SER A 46 1.79 -3.56 -15.42
CA SER A 46 1.21 -3.81 -16.74
C SER A 46 2.29 -4.01 -17.81
N THR A 47 3.51 -3.51 -17.57
CA THR A 47 4.62 -3.57 -18.53
C THR A 47 5.87 -4.22 -17.94
N PRO A 48 6.66 -4.95 -18.76
CA PRO A 48 7.95 -5.48 -18.34
C PRO A 48 8.96 -4.36 -18.11
N PRO A 49 9.93 -4.54 -17.19
CA PRO A 49 11.09 -3.67 -17.12
C PRO A 49 11.89 -3.72 -18.42
N ARG A 50 12.60 -2.64 -18.73
CA ARG A 50 13.50 -2.50 -19.87
C ARG A 50 14.93 -2.37 -19.36
N VAL A 51 15.88 -2.86 -20.14
CA VAL A 51 17.30 -2.71 -19.86
C VAL A 51 17.79 -1.39 -20.45
N LYS A 52 18.36 -0.54 -19.60
CA LYS A 52 18.89 0.77 -19.98
C LYS A 52 20.40 0.71 -20.25
N ASN A 53 21.13 0.02 -19.38
CA ASN A 53 22.58 -0.17 -19.53
C ASN A 53 23.02 -1.52 -18.96
N VAL A 54 24.07 -2.08 -19.53
CA VAL A 54 24.67 -3.35 -19.10
C VAL A 54 26.17 -3.16 -19.06
N THR A 55 26.79 -3.61 -17.99
CA THR A 55 28.24 -3.63 -17.83
C THR A 55 28.68 -5.04 -17.44
N THR A 56 29.98 -5.23 -17.22
CA THR A 56 30.54 -6.51 -16.75
C THR A 56 30.07 -6.89 -15.34
N SER A 57 29.64 -5.92 -14.53
CA SER A 57 29.31 -6.15 -13.11
C SER A 57 28.03 -5.48 -12.62
N ALA A 58 27.27 -4.84 -13.52
CA ALA A 58 26.02 -4.18 -13.19
C ALA A 58 25.06 -4.15 -14.36
N ILE A 59 23.77 -4.18 -14.07
CA ILE A 59 22.67 -4.01 -15.03
C ILE A 59 21.76 -2.90 -14.52
N GLU A 60 21.52 -1.89 -15.34
CA GLU A 60 20.61 -0.79 -15.08
C GLU A 60 19.28 -1.06 -15.81
N ILE A 61 18.19 -1.03 -15.06
CA ILE A 61 16.83 -1.26 -15.55
C ILE A 61 15.94 -0.04 -15.33
N GLU A 62 14.96 0.13 -16.20
CA GLU A 62 13.89 1.13 -16.11
C GLU A 62 12.53 0.45 -16.26
N TRP A 63 11.48 0.93 -15.58
CA TRP A 63 10.11 0.45 -15.76
C TRP A 63 9.11 1.56 -15.53
N LYS A 64 7.89 1.37 -16.03
CA LYS A 64 6.79 2.31 -15.80
C LYS A 64 6.02 1.97 -14.54
N GLY A 65 5.58 3.00 -13.82
CA GLY A 65 4.71 2.89 -12.66
C GLY A 65 3.29 2.42 -12.96
N ASP A 66 2.90 2.29 -14.23
CA ASP A 66 1.57 1.84 -14.66
C ASP A 66 1.25 0.44 -14.11
N TYR A 67 0.13 0.32 -13.39
CA TYR A 67 -0.29 -0.94 -12.78
C TYR A 67 -1.77 -1.22 -12.88
N ASP A 68 -2.08 -2.51 -12.92
CA ASP A 68 -3.43 -3.04 -12.81
C ASP A 68 -3.67 -3.53 -11.38
N GLY A 69 -4.68 -2.99 -10.72
CA GLY A 69 -5.04 -3.37 -9.35
C GLY A 69 -5.81 -2.27 -8.62
N ASP A 70 -6.43 -2.63 -7.51
CA ASP A 70 -7.13 -1.68 -6.63
C ASP A 70 -6.31 -1.45 -5.35
N GLY A 71 -6.13 -0.18 -4.99
CA GLY A 71 -5.56 0.23 -3.70
C GLY A 71 -4.19 0.91 -3.78
N PRO A 72 -3.70 1.43 -2.63
CA PRO A 72 -2.47 2.22 -2.54
C PRO A 72 -1.21 1.36 -2.68
N VAL A 73 -0.33 1.79 -3.57
CA VAL A 73 0.98 1.18 -3.82
C VAL A 73 2.03 1.84 -2.95
N CYS A 74 2.91 1.03 -2.36
CA CYS A 74 3.98 1.50 -1.48
C CYS A 74 5.35 1.53 -2.19
N GLY A 75 5.52 0.74 -3.24
CA GLY A 75 6.75 0.67 -3.99
C GLY A 75 6.90 -0.60 -4.80
N PHE A 76 8.13 -0.83 -5.23
CA PHE A 76 8.52 -1.92 -6.09
C PHE A 76 9.67 -2.70 -5.46
N ILE A 77 9.61 -4.02 -5.57
CA ILE A 77 10.67 -4.93 -5.19
C ILE A 77 11.34 -5.40 -6.47
N VAL A 78 12.65 -5.18 -6.58
CA VAL A 78 13.45 -5.70 -7.70
C VAL A 78 13.95 -7.09 -7.31
N GLU A 79 13.55 -8.09 -8.09
CA GLU A 79 13.98 -9.48 -7.94
C GLU A 79 15.01 -9.85 -9.00
N LEU A 80 16.04 -10.58 -8.57
CA LEU A 80 17.09 -11.13 -9.42
C LEU A 80 17.13 -12.65 -9.29
N LYS A 81 17.31 -13.32 -10.42
CA LYS A 81 17.56 -14.75 -10.53
C LYS A 81 18.95 -14.98 -11.06
N SER A 82 19.82 -15.51 -10.22
CA SER A 82 21.22 -15.81 -10.53
C SER A 82 21.36 -16.89 -11.62
N PRO A 83 22.46 -16.90 -12.39
CA PRO A 83 22.73 -17.90 -13.41
C PRO A 83 22.65 -19.31 -12.82
N GLY A 84 21.83 -20.18 -13.42
CA GLY A 84 21.63 -21.55 -12.97
C GLY A 84 20.81 -21.72 -11.69
N SER A 85 20.39 -20.63 -11.03
CA SER A 85 19.45 -20.70 -9.91
C SER A 85 18.01 -20.83 -10.41
N THR A 86 17.18 -21.51 -9.63
CA THR A 86 15.72 -21.52 -9.83
C THR A 86 14.99 -20.56 -8.88
N SER A 87 15.68 -20.03 -7.87
CA SER A 87 15.13 -19.12 -6.87
C SER A 87 15.40 -17.66 -7.21
N TRP A 88 14.41 -16.83 -6.89
CA TRP A 88 14.48 -15.37 -6.97
C TRP A 88 15.00 -14.80 -5.65
N THR A 89 15.72 -13.69 -5.73
CA THR A 89 16.23 -12.96 -4.56
C THR A 89 15.89 -11.49 -4.71
N SER A 90 15.33 -10.88 -3.67
CA SER A 90 15.14 -9.43 -3.62
C SER A 90 16.50 -8.74 -3.52
N VAL A 91 16.78 -7.84 -4.46
CA VAL A 91 18.04 -7.09 -4.54
C VAL A 91 17.86 -5.61 -4.24
N GLY A 92 16.62 -5.12 -4.17
CA GLY A 92 16.33 -3.71 -3.95
C GLY A 92 14.86 -3.41 -3.72
N PHE A 93 14.60 -2.23 -3.17
CA PHE A 93 13.28 -1.65 -3.01
C PHE A 93 13.28 -0.21 -3.50
N VAL A 94 12.29 0.15 -4.32
CA VAL A 94 12.08 1.51 -4.83
C VAL A 94 10.73 1.99 -4.32
N TYR A 95 10.70 3.15 -3.66
CA TYR A 95 9.44 3.75 -3.19
C TYR A 95 8.60 4.20 -4.38
N PHE A 96 7.29 4.03 -4.27
CA PHE A 96 6.37 4.60 -5.24
C PHE A 96 6.22 6.10 -4.98
N ASP A 97 6.36 6.89 -6.03
CA ASP A 97 6.06 8.33 -6.03
C ASP A 97 4.89 8.57 -6.99
N GLU A 98 3.87 9.29 -6.53
CA GLU A 98 2.68 9.60 -7.32
C GLU A 98 2.97 10.62 -8.43
N ASP A 99 4.06 11.39 -8.29
CA ASP A 99 4.47 12.41 -9.25
C ASP A 99 5.43 11.88 -10.34
N GLU A 100 5.84 10.60 -10.28
CA GLU A 100 6.81 9.98 -11.19
C GLU A 100 6.22 8.76 -11.93
N ASP A 101 6.31 8.76 -13.26
CA ASP A 101 5.78 7.68 -14.10
C ASP A 101 6.83 6.63 -14.48
N ASP A 102 8.12 7.01 -14.45
CA ASP A 102 9.25 6.20 -14.89
C ASP A 102 10.22 5.97 -13.72
N PHE A 103 10.50 4.71 -13.40
CA PHE A 103 11.35 4.31 -12.28
C PHE A 103 12.60 3.59 -12.78
N GLU A 104 13.72 3.73 -12.07
CA GLU A 104 14.97 3.06 -12.42
C GLU A 104 15.66 2.39 -11.22
N TYR A 105 16.44 1.35 -11.50
CA TYR A 105 17.27 0.69 -10.50
C TYR A 105 18.54 0.10 -11.12
N THR A 106 19.66 0.25 -10.42
CA THR A 106 20.94 -0.36 -10.82
C THR A 106 21.24 -1.56 -9.95
N ILE A 107 21.29 -2.74 -10.57
CA ILE A 107 21.67 -3.99 -9.93
C ILE A 107 23.19 -4.14 -10.07
N GLU A 108 23.91 -4.06 -8.97
CA GLU A 108 25.38 -4.15 -8.94
C GLU A 108 25.89 -5.52 -8.50
N ARG A 109 27.22 -5.70 -8.56
CA ARG A 109 27.96 -6.88 -8.07
C ARG A 109 27.59 -8.18 -8.77
N LEU A 110 27.38 -8.10 -10.08
CA LEU A 110 27.11 -9.24 -10.95
C LEU A 110 28.41 -9.86 -11.48
N ASP A 111 28.34 -11.14 -11.83
CA ASP A 111 29.43 -11.85 -12.50
C ASP A 111 29.43 -11.51 -14.00
N ALA A 112 30.62 -11.40 -14.60
CA ALA A 112 30.77 -11.15 -16.04
C ALA A 112 30.33 -12.38 -16.87
N ASN A 113 29.81 -12.13 -18.07
CA ASN A 113 29.34 -13.16 -19.00
C ASN A 113 28.35 -14.17 -18.37
N ALA A 114 27.45 -13.68 -17.53
CA ALA A 114 26.46 -14.47 -16.82
C ALA A 114 25.03 -14.02 -17.15
N LEU A 115 24.13 -14.99 -17.33
CA LEU A 115 22.72 -14.74 -17.68
C LEU A 115 21.89 -14.63 -16.40
N TYR A 116 21.33 -13.44 -16.16
CA TYR A 116 20.46 -13.16 -15.03
C TYR A 116 19.00 -13.01 -15.49
N GLY A 117 18.07 -13.50 -14.69
CA GLY A 117 16.64 -13.17 -14.81
C GLY A 117 16.31 -11.98 -13.91
N ILE A 118 15.57 -11.02 -14.41
CA ILE A 118 15.17 -9.81 -13.67
C ILE A 118 13.67 -9.69 -13.73
N SER A 119 13.05 -9.40 -12.59
CA SER A 119 11.63 -9.10 -12.50
C SER A 119 11.40 -7.99 -11.49
N VAL A 120 10.41 -7.16 -11.75
CA VAL A 120 9.96 -6.14 -10.82
C VAL A 120 8.58 -6.53 -10.34
N MET A 121 8.38 -6.45 -9.03
CA MET A 121 7.15 -6.83 -8.38
C MET A 121 6.60 -5.64 -7.61
N MET A 122 5.31 -5.37 -7.78
CA MET A 122 4.66 -4.27 -7.09
C MET A 122 4.34 -4.64 -5.64
N LEU A 123 4.47 -3.70 -4.71
CA LEU A 123 4.14 -3.89 -3.31
C LEU A 123 2.91 -3.06 -2.92
N HIS A 124 1.87 -3.74 -2.47
CA HIS A 124 0.69 -3.07 -1.93
C HIS A 124 0.92 -2.63 -0.48
N CYS A 125 0.44 -1.45 -0.11
CA CYS A 125 0.64 -0.90 1.25
C CYS A 125 -0.03 -1.69 2.37
N PHE A 126 -0.96 -2.59 2.05
CA PHE A 126 -1.61 -3.45 3.04
C PHE A 126 -0.82 -4.72 3.37
N GLY A 127 0.47 -4.76 3.03
CA GLY A 127 1.35 -5.90 3.29
C GLY A 127 1.09 -7.11 2.39
N MET A 128 0.35 -6.91 1.30
CA MET A 128 0.20 -7.90 0.24
C MET A 128 1.28 -7.63 -0.80
N GLU A 129 2.18 -8.58 -0.94
CA GLU A 129 3.11 -8.64 -2.05
C GLU A 129 2.30 -8.83 -3.33
N GLY A 130 2.54 -7.99 -4.34
CA GLY A 130 1.84 -8.04 -5.61
C GLY A 130 2.24 -9.26 -6.43
N VAL A 131 1.64 -9.39 -7.62
CA VAL A 131 2.05 -10.45 -8.55
C VAL A 131 3.39 -10.09 -9.15
N ARG A 132 4.31 -11.06 -9.23
CA ARG A 132 5.58 -10.89 -9.95
C ARG A 132 5.28 -10.40 -11.38
N GLY A 133 5.91 -9.30 -11.77
CA GLY A 133 5.77 -8.73 -13.10
C GLY A 133 6.44 -9.59 -14.19
N PRO A 134 6.38 -9.16 -15.45
CA PRO A 134 6.96 -9.93 -16.54
C PRO A 134 8.49 -9.98 -16.43
N GLU A 135 9.07 -11.14 -16.75
CA GLU A 135 10.50 -11.40 -16.65
C GLU A 135 11.24 -10.90 -17.90
N ILE A 136 12.44 -10.34 -17.67
CA ILE A 136 13.46 -10.16 -18.69
C ILE A 136 14.70 -10.97 -18.33
N SER A 137 15.40 -11.49 -19.34
CA SER A 137 16.69 -12.16 -19.16
C SER A 137 17.78 -11.32 -19.80
N GLN A 138 18.86 -11.05 -19.05
CA GLN A 138 19.95 -10.19 -19.50
C GLN A 138 21.31 -10.82 -19.21
N LEU A 139 22.19 -10.82 -20.21
CA LEU A 139 23.58 -11.28 -20.12
C LEU A 139 24.46 -10.09 -19.76
N THR A 140 25.32 -10.22 -18.76
CA THR A 140 26.37 -9.23 -18.45
C THR A 140 27.47 -9.26 -19.51
N GLU A 141 28.13 -8.12 -19.70
CA GLU A 141 29.25 -8.05 -20.64
C GLU A 141 30.43 -8.93 -20.18
N ASP A 142 31.24 -9.39 -21.14
CA ASP A 142 32.49 -10.08 -20.84
C ASP A 142 33.60 -9.06 -20.51
N HIS A 143 34.64 -9.50 -19.83
CA HIS A 143 35.86 -8.71 -19.71
C HIS A 143 36.49 -8.55 -21.10
N GLU A 144 36.25 -7.41 -21.76
CA GLU A 144 36.97 -7.08 -22.99
C GLU A 144 38.49 -7.16 -22.72
N PRO A 145 39.26 -7.92 -23.52
CA PRO A 145 40.71 -7.80 -23.52
C PRO A 145 41.04 -6.39 -24.00
N GLN A 146 41.34 -5.47 -23.08
CA GLN A 146 41.60 -4.08 -23.43
C GLN A 146 42.70 -3.99 -24.49
N THR A 147 42.31 -3.70 -25.73
CA THR A 147 43.23 -3.42 -26.84
C THR A 147 43.08 -1.95 -27.29
N LYS A 148 42.86 -1.05 -26.34
CA LYS A 148 42.86 0.41 -26.56
C LYS A 148 44.07 1.02 -25.82
N PRO A 149 44.95 1.79 -26.48
CA PRO A 149 46.16 2.31 -25.84
C PRO A 149 45.81 3.31 -24.72
N PRO A 150 46.55 3.30 -23.60
CA PRO A 150 46.26 4.11 -22.44
C PRO A 150 46.56 5.59 -22.70
N SER A 151 45.56 6.46 -22.55
CA SER A 151 45.80 7.89 -22.36
C SER A 151 46.33 8.10 -20.94
N LEU A 152 47.66 8.21 -20.88
CA LEU A 152 48.44 8.62 -19.73
C LEU A 152 48.01 10.01 -19.22
N SER A 153 47.50 10.07 -17.99
CA SER A 153 47.58 11.28 -17.17
C SER A 153 47.96 10.88 -15.74
N THR A 154 49.23 11.12 -15.46
CA THR A 154 49.94 10.86 -14.20
C THR A 154 49.44 11.75 -13.06
N SER A 155 49.12 11.09 -11.93
CA SER A 155 49.31 11.43 -10.52
C SER A 155 49.76 12.86 -10.15
N THR A 156 49.09 13.45 -9.16
CA THR A 156 49.74 13.89 -7.91
C THR A 156 48.69 14.00 -6.79
N ALA A 157 48.84 13.17 -5.75
CA ALA A 157 48.11 13.30 -4.49
C ALA A 157 48.78 14.33 -3.56
N PRO A 158 48.01 15.15 -2.82
CA PRO A 158 48.52 15.89 -1.66
C PRO A 158 48.37 15.06 -0.36
N PRO A 159 49.25 15.26 0.64
CA PRO A 159 49.27 14.47 1.88
C PRO A 159 48.23 14.95 2.90
N CYS A 160 47.66 13.98 3.64
CA CYS A 160 46.78 14.23 4.78
C CYS A 160 47.52 14.92 5.94
N PRO A 161 46.92 15.92 6.62
CA PRO A 161 47.20 16.23 8.00
C PRO A 161 46.22 15.53 8.95
N ALA A 162 46.75 15.01 10.06
CA ALA A 162 46.02 14.44 11.17
C ALA A 162 45.44 15.51 12.11
N GLN A 163 44.50 15.07 12.98
CA GLN A 163 43.84 15.75 14.13
C GLN A 163 42.54 16.50 13.75
N ASN A 164 41.41 16.40 14.46
CA ASN A 164 41.15 16.10 15.88
C ASN A 164 39.68 15.63 16.05
N CYS A 165 39.40 14.65 16.91
CA CYS A 165 38.04 14.24 17.29
C CYS A 165 37.48 15.21 18.34
N THR A 166 36.30 15.80 18.16
CA THR A 166 35.50 16.35 19.28
C THR A 166 34.00 16.41 18.93
N GLU A 167 33.23 15.64 19.70
CA GLU A 167 31.87 15.86 20.26
C GLU A 167 30.63 16.05 19.36
N SER A 168 29.65 15.19 19.64
CA SER A 168 28.28 15.17 19.13
C SER A 168 27.46 16.33 19.68
N PRO A 169 26.63 17.03 18.87
CA PRO A 169 25.61 17.92 19.40
C PRO A 169 24.50 17.14 20.10
N GLN A 170 24.07 17.66 21.24
CA GLN A 170 23.11 17.11 22.17
C GLN A 170 21.68 17.08 21.61
N ASN A 171 20.94 16.04 22.02
CA ASN A 171 19.50 15.88 21.84
C ASN A 171 18.72 17.02 22.54
N PRO A 172 17.75 17.69 21.89
CA PRO A 172 16.86 18.60 22.59
C PRO A 172 15.82 17.83 23.44
N SER A 173 15.63 18.33 24.65
CA SER A 173 14.72 17.84 25.69
C SER A 173 13.24 18.13 25.40
N GLU A 174 12.40 17.26 25.95
CA GLU A 174 10.94 17.35 26.09
C GLU A 174 10.48 18.67 26.72
N ASP A 175 9.44 19.27 26.14
CA ASP A 175 8.19 19.75 26.76
C ASP A 175 7.59 20.97 26.05
N ASP A 176 6.26 21.03 26.03
CA ASP A 176 5.35 22.11 25.59
C ASP A 176 4.70 22.02 24.21
N LEU A 177 3.60 21.25 24.08
CA LEU A 177 2.43 21.68 23.29
C LEU A 177 1.09 21.13 23.88
N PRO A 178 0.22 22.00 24.46
CA PRO A 178 -0.98 21.64 25.22
C PRO A 178 -2.29 21.72 24.39
N TRP A 179 -2.47 20.85 23.38
CA TRP A 179 -3.76 20.73 22.67
C TRP A 179 -4.09 19.32 22.15
N ARG A 180 -3.22 18.33 22.36
CA ARG A 180 -3.45 16.93 21.92
C ARG A 180 -4.29 16.08 22.89
N MET A 181 -4.70 16.62 24.04
CA MET A 181 -5.49 15.89 25.04
C MET A 181 -7.02 16.00 24.85
N MET A 182 -7.51 16.80 23.89
CA MET A 182 -8.97 16.95 23.65
C MET A 182 -9.56 15.84 22.75
N PHE A 183 -8.73 15.07 22.04
CA PHE A 183 -9.21 14.05 21.09
C PHE A 183 -9.22 12.62 21.64
N VAL A 184 -8.67 12.38 22.83
CA VAL A 184 -8.48 11.02 23.37
C VAL A 184 -9.71 10.48 24.11
N ILE A 185 -10.70 11.32 24.42
CA ILE A 185 -11.91 10.93 25.17
C ILE A 185 -13.16 10.87 24.26
N ALA A 186 -13.23 11.67 23.18
CA ALA A 186 -14.40 11.75 22.32
C ALA A 186 -14.54 10.56 21.34
N VAL A 187 -13.43 10.06 20.80
CA VAL A 187 -13.40 8.94 19.84
C VAL A 187 -13.80 7.59 20.47
N PRO A 188 -13.33 7.19 21.66
CA PRO A 188 -13.76 5.93 22.28
C PRO A 188 -15.23 5.96 22.73
N VAL A 189 -15.78 7.12 23.09
CA VAL A 189 -17.19 7.24 23.51
C VAL A 189 -18.13 7.07 22.31
N LEU A 190 -17.81 7.66 21.15
CA LEU A 190 -18.60 7.46 19.93
C LEU A 190 -18.48 6.03 19.38
N SER A 191 -17.29 5.43 19.47
CA SER A 191 -17.06 4.02 19.13
C SER A 191 -17.89 3.08 20.02
N ALA A 192 -17.93 3.32 21.33
CA ALA A 192 -18.73 2.53 22.27
C ALA A 192 -20.23 2.65 22.00
N ILE A 193 -20.72 3.84 21.64
CA ILE A 193 -22.13 4.05 21.28
C ILE A 193 -22.49 3.28 20.00
N VAL A 194 -21.64 3.33 18.96
CA VAL A 194 -21.87 2.58 17.72
C VAL A 194 -21.82 1.07 17.96
N LEU A 195 -20.88 0.58 18.77
CA LEU A 195 -20.79 -0.83 19.15
C LEU A 195 -22.02 -1.31 19.92
N LEU A 196 -22.53 -0.48 20.85
CA LEU A 196 -23.74 -0.80 21.61
C LEU A 196 -24.98 -0.89 20.71
N GLN A 197 -25.11 0.02 19.72
CA GLN A 197 -26.20 -0.01 18.76
C GLN A 197 -26.15 -1.26 17.86
N LEU A 198 -24.95 -1.68 17.42
CA LEU A 198 -24.77 -2.90 16.64
C LEU A 198 -25.09 -4.17 17.45
N ILE A 199 -24.70 -4.23 18.72
CA ILE A 199 -25.03 -5.36 19.62
C ILE A 199 -26.55 -5.46 19.86
N ILE A 200 -27.23 -4.31 20.04
CA ILE A 200 -28.69 -4.26 20.19
C ILE A 200 -29.39 -4.76 18.91
N LEU A 201 -28.93 -4.31 17.74
CA LEU A 201 -29.46 -4.76 16.44
C LEU A 201 -29.26 -6.26 16.24
N MET A 202 -28.07 -6.79 16.50
CA MET A 202 -27.78 -8.23 16.41
C MET A 202 -28.63 -9.04 17.39
N SER A 203 -28.83 -8.55 18.62
CA SER A 203 -29.68 -9.20 19.62
C SER A 203 -31.16 -9.23 19.19
N LEU A 204 -31.65 -8.17 18.54
CA LEU A 204 -32.99 -8.11 17.99
C LEU A 204 -33.14 -9.04 16.77
N CYS A 205 -32.14 -9.12 15.89
CA CYS A 205 -32.10 -10.07 14.79
C CYS A 205 -32.12 -11.52 15.28
N VAL A 206 -31.32 -11.88 16.28
CA VAL A 206 -31.32 -13.24 16.86
C VAL A 206 -32.65 -13.56 17.53
N ARG A 207 -33.24 -12.62 18.28
CA ARG A 207 -34.59 -12.80 18.87
C ARG A 207 -35.66 -12.96 17.79
N ARG A 208 -35.54 -12.24 16.67
CA ARG A 208 -36.46 -12.34 15.53
C ARG A 208 -36.31 -13.67 14.79
N CYS A 209 -35.09 -14.13 14.52
CA CYS A 209 -34.82 -15.45 13.94
C CYS A 209 -35.35 -16.57 14.84
N ARG A 210 -35.11 -16.50 16.15
CA ARG A 210 -35.63 -17.49 17.10
C ARG A 210 -37.16 -17.50 17.18
N LYS A 211 -37.81 -16.34 17.00
CA LYS A 211 -39.27 -16.23 16.94
C LYS A 211 -39.87 -16.74 15.63
N ASN A 212 -39.14 -16.63 14.52
CA ASN A 212 -39.54 -17.17 13.21
C ASN A 212 -39.32 -18.69 13.11
N SER A 213 -38.24 -19.24 13.66
CA SER A 213 -38.02 -20.70 13.72
C SER A 213 -39.02 -21.41 14.63
N ALA A 214 -39.61 -20.72 15.62
CA ALA A 214 -40.67 -21.28 16.44
C ALA A 214 -42.02 -21.40 15.70
N HIS A 215 -42.19 -20.70 14.57
CA HIS A 215 -43.41 -20.74 13.75
C HIS A 215 -43.35 -21.80 12.63
N THR A 216 -42.20 -22.44 12.41
CA THR A 216 -42.02 -23.51 11.41
C THR A 216 -42.03 -24.92 12.00
N VAL A 217 -42.36 -25.07 13.29
CA VAL A 217 -42.44 -26.38 14.00
C VAL A 217 -43.89 -26.74 14.37
N VAL A 218 -44.86 -25.88 14.03
CA VAL A 218 -46.29 -26.17 14.16
C VAL A 218 -46.96 -25.95 12.82
N ASP A 219 -46.55 -26.75 11.84
CA ASP A 219 -47.35 -27.16 10.67
C ASP A 219 -46.80 -28.52 10.18
#